data_AF-A0A660YC40-F1
#
_entry.id   AF-A0A660YC40-F1
#
_cell.length_a   1.000
_cell.length_b   1.000
_cell.length_c   1.000
_cell.angle_alpha   90.00
_cell.angle_beta   90.00
_cell.angle_gamma   90.00
#
_symmetry.space_group_name_H-M   'P 1'
#
loop_
_entity.id
_entity.type
_entity.pdbx_description
1 polymer ?
#
loop_
_entity_poly.entity_id
_entity_poly.type
_entity_poly.pdbx_seq_one_letter_code
_entity_poly.pdbx_strand_id
1 'polypeptide(L)'
;MQKRFNNAYAEAFDHSLSSAIFASFLVAFPSRKGVDMIKKSINQWAFAKDTAKGCMELAKDAGFEAIELALAEDGDITLNSTETEIRALRETANRIEIELASLATGLFWSYSLTSNDADTRKKALDVAKKELEVAAWLGVDAILV
;
A
#
# COMPACT_ATOMS: atom_id res chain seq x y z
N MET A 1 -28.57 30.78 9.60
CA MET A 1 -29.04 29.66 8.76
C MET A 1 -28.07 28.46 8.85
N GLN A 2 -27.75 28.02 10.07
CA GLN A 2 -26.88 26.84 10.34
C GLN A 2 -27.28 26.13 11.66
N LYS A 3 -28.48 26.40 12.19
CA LYS A 3 -28.99 25.90 13.49
C LYS A 3 -30.29 25.09 13.36
N ARG A 4 -30.60 24.60 12.16
CA ARG A 4 -31.87 23.91 11.86
C ARG A 4 -31.74 22.48 11.31
N PHE A 5 -30.53 21.91 11.31
CA PHE A 5 -30.30 20.54 10.82
C PHE A 5 -29.83 19.53 11.89
N ASN A 6 -29.57 19.96 13.13
CA ASN A 6 -29.07 19.07 14.19
C ASN A 6 -30.11 18.65 15.24
N ASN A 7 -31.41 18.86 14.99
CA ASN A 7 -32.45 18.59 16.00
C ASN A 7 -33.60 17.69 15.51
N ALA A 8 -33.32 16.77 14.59
CA ALA A 8 -34.30 15.80 14.09
C ALA A 8 -33.87 14.33 14.25
N TYR A 9 -32.86 14.05 15.09
CA TYR A 9 -32.35 12.67 15.30
C TYR A 9 -32.23 12.27 16.77
N ALA A 10 -32.82 13.02 17.70
CA ALA A 10 -32.69 12.77 19.14
C ALA A 10 -33.98 12.29 19.84
N GLU A 11 -35.10 12.11 19.13
CA GLU A 11 -36.36 11.66 19.74
C GLU A 11 -37.01 10.55 18.93
N ALA A 12 -36.48 9.33 19.08
CA ALA A 12 -37.20 8.06 18.93
C ALA A 12 -36.26 6.90 19.29
N PHE A 13 -35.99 6.69 20.58
CA PHE A 13 -35.43 5.43 21.07
C PHE A 13 -36.47 4.78 21.98
N ASP A 14 -37.30 3.93 21.37
CA ASP A 14 -38.12 2.97 22.08
C ASP A 14 -37.27 1.72 22.37
N HIS A 15 -37.28 1.30 23.63
CA HIS A 15 -36.51 0.20 24.18
C HIS A 15 -37.22 -1.14 23.98
N SER A 16 -37.61 -1.45 22.74
CA SER A 16 -37.86 -2.82 22.31
C SER A 16 -37.86 -2.82 20.80
N LEU A 17 -36.93 -3.55 20.17
CA LEU A 17 -37.04 -4.16 18.85
C LEU A 17 -35.65 -4.64 18.40
N SER A 18 -35.42 -5.92 18.64
CA SER A 18 -34.81 -6.89 17.72
C SER A 18 -33.43 -6.59 17.11
N SER A 19 -32.53 -7.54 17.34
CA SER A 19 -31.15 -7.72 16.82
C SER A 19 -31.02 -7.86 15.30
N ALA A 20 -31.93 -7.31 14.49
CA ALA A 20 -32.01 -7.54 13.05
C ALA A 20 -31.73 -6.28 12.17
N ILE A 21 -31.46 -5.11 12.75
CA ILE A 21 -31.37 -3.85 11.97
C ILE A 21 -29.92 -3.41 11.67
N PHE A 22 -28.89 -4.01 12.26
CA PHE A 22 -27.50 -3.65 11.96
C PHE A 22 -26.96 -4.17 10.60
N ALA A 23 -27.76 -4.89 9.82
CA ALA A 23 -27.32 -5.55 8.58
C ALA A 23 -27.55 -4.75 7.28
N SER A 24 -27.87 -3.46 7.32
CA SER A 24 -28.06 -2.68 6.08
C SER A 24 -27.59 -1.24 6.19
N PHE A 25 -26.26 -1.09 6.29
CA PHE A 25 -25.58 0.11 5.80
C PHE A 25 -24.30 -0.27 5.02
N LEU A 26 -24.35 -1.37 4.27
CA LEU A 26 -23.49 -1.50 3.09
C LEU A 26 -24.18 -0.70 1.99
N VAL A 27 -23.79 0.56 1.80
CA VAL A 27 -24.00 1.22 0.51
C VAL A 27 -23.04 0.53 -0.46
N ALA A 28 -23.46 -0.62 -0.98
CA ALA A 28 -22.82 -1.24 -2.11
C ALA A 28 -23.01 -0.29 -3.29
N PHE A 29 -21.98 0.50 -3.60
CA PHE A 29 -21.95 1.27 -4.83
C PHE A 29 -22.20 0.30 -5.99
N PRO A 30 -23.26 0.49 -6.80
CA PRO A 30 -23.53 -0.40 -7.92
C PRO A 30 -22.29 -0.42 -8.82
N SER A 31 -21.80 -1.62 -9.15
CA SER A 31 -20.63 -1.74 -10.02
C SER A 31 -20.95 -1.08 -11.36
N ARG A 32 -20.07 -0.16 -11.79
CA ARG A 32 -20.16 0.42 -13.13
C ARG A 32 -19.79 -0.70 -14.12
N LYS A 33 -20.81 -1.40 -14.64
CA LYS A 33 -20.60 -2.34 -15.74
C LYS A 33 -20.12 -1.56 -16.96
N GLY A 34 -18.90 -1.85 -17.44
CA GLY A 34 -18.40 -1.36 -18.74
C GLY A 34 -17.15 -0.47 -18.73
N VAL A 35 -16.46 -0.32 -17.59
CA VAL A 35 -15.11 0.26 -17.54
C VAL A 35 -14.23 -0.76 -16.81
N ASP A 36 -13.07 -1.10 -17.36
CA ASP A 36 -12.07 -1.86 -16.60
C ASP A 36 -11.87 -1.14 -15.26
N MET A 37 -12.17 -1.81 -14.16
CA MET A 37 -12.13 -1.20 -12.83
C MET A 37 -10.71 -0.70 -12.60
N ILE A 38 -10.55 0.62 -12.42
CA ILE A 38 -9.25 1.19 -12.05
C ILE A 38 -8.92 0.66 -10.66
N LYS A 39 -7.87 -0.15 -10.57
CA LYS A 39 -7.37 -0.67 -9.30
C LYS A 39 -6.82 0.47 -8.47
N LYS A 40 -7.33 0.62 -7.25
CA LYS A 40 -6.77 1.60 -6.30
C LYS A 40 -5.60 0.96 -5.55
N SER A 41 -4.41 1.53 -5.77
CA SER A 41 -3.18 1.19 -5.03
C SER A 41 -2.79 2.32 -4.07
N ILE A 42 -1.97 1.99 -3.08
CA ILE A 42 -1.38 2.93 -2.13
C ILE A 42 0.10 2.61 -1.92
N ASN A 43 0.94 3.63 -1.77
CA ASN A 43 2.34 3.43 -1.41
C ASN A 43 2.47 3.19 0.10
N GLN A 44 3.38 2.28 0.50
CA GLN A 44 3.61 1.95 1.91
C GLN A 44 3.95 3.15 2.79
N TRP A 45 4.54 4.22 2.24
CA TRP A 45 4.87 5.47 2.95
C TRP A 45 3.65 6.23 3.48
N ALA A 46 2.44 5.87 3.03
CA ALA A 46 1.21 6.41 3.59
C ALA A 46 0.89 5.87 5.00
N PHE A 47 1.60 4.84 5.46
CA PHE A 47 1.36 4.19 6.75
C PHE A 47 2.52 4.42 7.73
N ALA A 48 2.17 4.69 8.99
CA ALA A 48 3.12 4.73 10.10
C ALA A 48 3.34 3.32 10.68
N LYS A 49 3.78 2.37 9.84
CA LYS A 49 4.10 0.99 10.23
C LYS A 49 5.55 0.68 9.88
N ASP A 50 6.20 -0.04 10.78
CA ASP A 50 7.62 -0.37 10.66
C ASP A 50 7.88 -1.61 9.80
N THR A 51 6.82 -2.35 9.41
CA THR A 51 6.94 -3.58 8.61
C THR A 51 6.05 -3.52 7.36
N ALA A 52 6.55 -4.06 6.25
CA ALA A 52 5.84 -4.24 5.01
C ALA A 52 4.56 -5.06 5.21
N LYS A 53 4.61 -6.10 6.06
CA LYS A 53 3.41 -6.87 6.44
C LYS A 53 2.34 -6.00 7.09
N GLY A 54 2.72 -5.16 8.05
CA GLY A 54 1.77 -4.24 8.71
C GLY A 54 1.16 -3.24 7.71
N CYS A 55 1.94 -2.75 6.76
CA CYS A 55 1.44 -1.90 5.68
C CYS A 55 0.46 -2.65 4.76
N MET A 56 0.77 -3.89 4.36
CA MET A 56 -0.11 -4.74 3.55
C MET A 56 -1.46 -4.99 4.24
N GLU A 57 -1.45 -5.32 5.53
CA GLU A 57 -2.66 -5.54 6.33
C GLU A 57 -3.51 -4.26 6.40
N LEU A 58 -2.88 -3.11 6.70
CA LEU A 58 -3.60 -1.83 6.75
C LEU A 58 -4.18 -1.40 5.39
N ALA A 59 -3.43 -1.59 4.30
CA ALA A 59 -3.90 -1.26 2.97
C ALA A 59 -5.12 -2.10 2.59
N LYS A 60 -5.10 -3.40 2.90
CA LYS A 60 -6.23 -4.30 2.70
C LYS A 60 -7.45 -3.88 3.53
N ASP A 61 -7.25 -3.62 4.82
CA ASP A 61 -8.32 -3.18 5.73
C ASP A 61 -8.92 -1.83 5.32
N ALA A 62 -8.11 -0.93 4.74
CA ALA A 62 -8.55 0.36 4.22
C ALA A 62 -9.27 0.27 2.86
N GLY A 63 -9.36 -0.91 2.25
CA GLY A 63 -10.07 -1.15 1.00
C GLY A 63 -9.29 -0.82 -0.26
N PHE A 64 -7.95 -0.83 -0.19
CA PHE A 64 -7.08 -0.82 -1.37
C PHE A 64 -6.98 -2.23 -1.96
N GLU A 65 -6.81 -2.29 -3.28
CA GLU A 65 -6.68 -3.55 -4.02
C GLU A 65 -5.22 -3.98 -4.15
N ALA A 66 -4.31 -3.00 -4.11
CA ALA A 66 -2.88 -3.22 -4.24
C ALA A 66 -2.07 -2.27 -3.33
N ILE A 67 -0.80 -2.60 -3.16
CA ILE A 67 0.19 -1.77 -2.44
C ILE A 67 1.50 -1.70 -3.22
N GLU A 68 2.14 -0.53 -3.20
CA GLU A 68 3.52 -0.33 -3.64
C GLU A 68 4.44 -0.38 -2.42
N LEU A 69 5.34 -1.36 -2.39
CA LEU A 69 6.36 -1.49 -1.34
C LEU A 69 7.58 -0.63 -1.68
N ALA A 70 8.50 -0.42 -0.72
CA ALA A 70 9.67 0.41 -0.95
C ALA A 70 10.99 -0.22 -0.47
N LEU A 71 12.01 -0.13 -1.33
CA LEU A 71 13.42 -0.40 -1.04
C LEU A 71 14.03 0.79 -0.28
N ALA A 72 14.66 0.53 0.87
CA ALA A 72 15.31 1.52 1.72
C ALA A 72 16.68 1.04 2.22
N GLU A 73 17.38 1.85 3.04
CA GLU A 73 18.62 1.43 3.70
C GLU A 73 18.33 0.40 4.81
N ASP A 74 17.17 0.50 5.42
CA ASP A 74 16.71 -0.26 6.57
C ASP A 74 15.25 -0.73 6.43
N GLY A 75 14.86 -1.71 7.24
CA GLY A 75 13.54 -2.34 7.19
C GLY A 75 13.53 -3.67 6.43
N ASP A 76 12.37 -4.03 5.88
CA ASP A 76 12.12 -5.36 5.30
C ASP A 76 12.71 -5.54 3.89
N ILE A 77 12.80 -4.46 3.11
CA ILE A 77 13.36 -4.47 1.75
C ILE A 77 14.56 -3.52 1.72
N THR A 78 15.75 -4.08 1.68
CA THR A 78 17.01 -3.35 1.73
C THR A 78 17.97 -3.77 0.62
N LEU A 79 19.09 -3.06 0.52
CA LEU A 79 20.15 -3.43 -0.41
C LEU A 79 20.76 -4.82 -0.15
N ASN A 80 20.60 -5.35 1.06
CA ASN A 80 21.10 -6.66 1.46
C ASN A 80 20.03 -7.76 1.42
N SER A 81 18.76 -7.42 1.15
CA SER A 81 17.68 -8.41 1.14
C SER A 81 17.93 -9.50 0.10
N THR A 82 17.73 -10.74 0.50
CA THR A 82 17.90 -11.94 -0.32
C THR A 82 16.64 -12.25 -1.12
N GLU A 83 16.78 -13.02 -2.20
CA GLU A 83 15.63 -13.49 -2.98
C GLU A 83 14.61 -14.23 -2.10
N THR A 84 15.07 -15.07 -1.17
CA THR A 84 14.19 -15.83 -0.26
C THR A 84 13.34 -14.91 0.62
N GLU A 85 13.93 -13.87 1.19
CA GLU A 85 13.20 -12.89 2.03
C GLU A 85 12.16 -12.12 1.21
N ILE A 86 12.52 -11.68 0.00
CA ILE A 86 11.62 -10.94 -0.87
C ILE A 86 10.47 -11.82 -1.38
N ARG A 87 10.73 -13.09 -1.72
CA ARG A 87 9.67 -14.05 -2.07
C ARG A 87 8.75 -14.33 -0.88
N ALA A 88 9.26 -14.37 0.34
CA ALA A 88 8.43 -14.50 1.54
C ALA A 88 7.47 -13.30 1.73
N LEU A 89 7.88 -12.08 1.34
CA LEU A 89 6.98 -10.92 1.29
C LEU A 89 5.89 -11.08 0.23
N ARG A 90 6.20 -11.58 -0.97
CA ARG A 90 5.19 -11.91 -1.99
C ARG A 90 4.17 -12.93 -1.49
N GLU A 91 4.63 -14.00 -0.83
CA GLU A 91 3.71 -14.97 -0.22
C GLU A 91 2.88 -14.38 0.91
N THR A 92 3.42 -13.38 1.62
CA THR A 92 2.67 -12.63 2.62
C THR A 92 1.56 -11.80 2.00
N ALA A 93 1.83 -11.09 0.89
CA ALA A 93 0.82 -10.40 0.11
C ALA A 93 -0.29 -11.34 -0.38
N ASN A 94 0.09 -12.52 -0.91
CA ASN A 94 -0.87 -13.55 -1.34
C ASN A 94 -1.81 -13.98 -0.22
N ARG A 95 -1.29 -14.22 1.00
CA ARG A 95 -2.09 -14.60 2.18
C ARG A 95 -3.00 -13.49 2.70
N ILE A 96 -2.60 -12.24 2.55
CA ILE A 96 -3.40 -11.05 2.90
C ILE A 96 -4.44 -10.75 1.81
N GLU A 97 -4.29 -11.36 0.64
CA GLU A 97 -5.09 -11.09 -0.56
C GLU A 97 -4.98 -9.63 -1.02
N ILE A 98 -3.77 -9.07 -0.99
CA ILE A 98 -3.45 -7.75 -1.55
C ILE A 98 -2.43 -7.90 -2.68
N GLU A 99 -2.68 -7.23 -3.79
CA GLU A 99 -1.73 -7.25 -4.92
C GLU A 99 -0.51 -6.38 -4.61
N LEU A 100 0.64 -6.77 -5.15
CA LEU A 100 1.81 -5.89 -5.20
C LEU A 100 1.78 -5.14 -6.52
N ALA A 101 1.65 -3.82 -6.47
CA ALA A 101 1.50 -2.99 -7.67
C ALA A 101 2.85 -2.70 -8.35
N SER A 102 3.85 -2.35 -7.55
CA SER A 102 5.14 -1.82 -7.98
C SER A 102 6.12 -1.80 -6.79
N LEU A 103 7.36 -1.40 -7.05
CA LEU A 103 8.38 -1.15 -6.05
C LEU A 103 8.87 0.29 -6.16
N ALA A 104 8.98 1.01 -5.06
CA ALA A 104 9.54 2.35 -5.02
C ALA A 104 10.88 2.40 -4.29
N THR A 105 11.63 3.47 -4.49
CA THR A 105 12.72 3.82 -3.58
C THR A 105 12.83 5.32 -3.34
N GLY A 106 13.18 5.70 -2.11
CA GLY A 106 13.57 7.06 -1.76
C GLY A 106 15.08 7.28 -1.83
N LEU A 107 15.86 6.25 -2.16
CA LEU A 107 17.32 6.29 -2.01
C LEU A 107 18.01 7.25 -2.99
N PHE A 108 17.39 7.56 -4.13
CA PHE A 108 17.94 8.51 -5.11
C PHE A 108 17.96 9.96 -4.61
N TRP A 109 17.19 10.29 -3.56
CA TRP A 109 17.29 11.59 -2.88
C TRP A 109 18.64 11.76 -2.14
N SER A 110 19.22 10.65 -1.67
CA SER A 110 20.55 10.62 -1.04
C SER A 110 21.65 10.28 -2.04
N TYR A 111 21.37 9.38 -2.98
CA TYR A 111 22.33 8.86 -3.96
C TYR A 111 21.89 9.16 -5.38
N SER A 112 22.17 10.38 -5.83
CA SER A 112 21.80 10.78 -7.20
C SER A 112 22.65 10.06 -8.26
N LEU A 113 21.98 9.51 -9.27
CA LEU A 113 22.59 8.96 -10.50
C LEU A 113 23.43 10.01 -11.27
N THR A 114 23.15 11.29 -11.06
CA THR A 114 23.82 12.42 -11.73
C THR A 114 24.79 13.18 -10.82
N SER A 115 25.10 12.64 -9.64
CA SER A 115 26.05 13.26 -8.71
C SER A 115 27.42 13.49 -9.36
N ASN A 116 28.11 14.58 -9.00
CA ASN A 116 29.50 14.81 -9.41
C ASN A 116 30.48 13.87 -8.69
N ASP A 117 30.10 13.37 -7.50
CA ASP A 117 30.89 12.41 -6.74
C ASP A 117 30.76 11.00 -7.33
N ALA A 118 31.90 10.35 -7.57
CA ALA A 118 31.95 9.06 -8.23
C ALA A 118 31.41 7.92 -7.36
N ASP A 119 31.64 7.97 -6.06
CA ASP A 119 31.17 6.95 -5.13
C ASP A 119 29.65 7.01 -4.94
N THR A 120 29.08 8.22 -4.91
CA THR A 120 27.63 8.45 -4.92
C THR A 120 26.98 7.84 -6.17
N ARG A 121 27.55 8.09 -7.36
CA ARG A 121 27.02 7.48 -8.60
C ARG A 121 27.13 5.96 -8.59
N LYS A 122 28.22 5.41 -8.04
CA LYS A 122 28.40 3.97 -7.89
C LYS A 122 27.31 3.37 -6.99
N LYS A 123 27.07 3.96 -5.82
CA LYS A 123 25.98 3.55 -4.91
C LYS A 123 24.62 3.67 -5.58
N ALA A 124 24.35 4.74 -6.33
CA ALA A 124 23.09 4.91 -7.07
C ALA A 124 22.87 3.81 -8.12
N LEU A 125 23.92 3.39 -8.83
CA LEU A 125 23.84 2.25 -9.76
C LEU A 125 23.57 0.94 -9.04
N ASP A 126 24.16 0.74 -7.86
CA ASP A 126 23.92 -0.46 -7.04
C ASP A 126 22.47 -0.48 -6.52
N VAL A 127 21.90 0.69 -6.15
CA VAL A 127 20.46 0.83 -5.83
C VAL A 127 19.59 0.43 -7.01
N ALA A 128 19.83 0.99 -8.20
CA ALA A 128 19.02 0.71 -9.39
C ALA A 128 19.05 -0.79 -9.79
N LYS A 129 20.22 -1.43 -9.71
CA LYS A 129 20.35 -2.87 -9.95
C LYS A 129 19.53 -3.66 -8.94
N LYS A 130 19.64 -3.30 -7.66
CA LYS A 130 18.92 -4.01 -6.61
C LYS A 130 17.41 -3.83 -6.73
N GLU A 131 16.95 -2.65 -7.08
CA GLU A 131 15.53 -2.39 -7.31
C GLU A 131 14.97 -3.28 -8.42
N LEU A 132 15.72 -3.48 -9.52
CA LEU A 132 15.35 -4.41 -10.59
C LEU A 132 15.31 -5.88 -10.13
N GLU A 133 16.29 -6.32 -9.33
CA GLU A 133 16.31 -7.67 -8.75
C GLU A 133 15.09 -7.90 -7.84
N VAL A 134 14.85 -6.98 -6.90
CA VAL A 134 13.73 -7.06 -5.95
C VAL A 134 12.39 -7.00 -6.70
N ALA A 135 12.25 -6.13 -7.70
CA ALA A 135 11.05 -6.07 -8.53
C ALA A 135 10.77 -7.42 -9.21
N ALA A 136 11.79 -8.06 -9.78
CA ALA A 136 11.66 -9.38 -10.38
C ALA A 136 11.28 -10.47 -9.35
N TRP A 137 11.84 -10.44 -8.15
CA TRP A 137 11.51 -11.41 -7.08
C TRP A 137 10.11 -11.20 -6.49
N LEU A 138 9.67 -9.95 -6.35
CA LEU A 138 8.28 -9.61 -6.02
C LEU A 138 7.34 -9.95 -7.18
N GLY A 139 7.84 -10.00 -8.41
CA GLY A 139 7.03 -10.20 -9.61
C GLY A 139 6.15 -8.98 -9.93
N VAL A 140 6.73 -7.79 -9.82
CA VAL A 140 6.14 -6.52 -10.28
C VAL A 140 6.89 -6.05 -11.54
N ASP A 141 6.23 -5.30 -12.40
CA ASP A 141 6.74 -4.86 -13.71
C ASP A 141 7.08 -3.35 -13.76
N ALA A 142 6.86 -2.64 -12.66
CA ALA A 142 7.12 -1.21 -12.54
C ALA A 142 7.95 -0.90 -11.29
N ILE A 143 8.89 0.04 -11.46
CA ILE A 143 9.68 0.64 -10.38
C ILE A 143 9.57 2.17 -10.41
N LEU A 144 9.65 2.81 -9.25
CA LEU A 144 9.66 4.27 -9.10
C LEU A 144 11.06 4.75 -8.71
N VAL A 145 11.70 5.49 -9.63
CA VAL A 145 13.06 6.05 -9.54
C VAL A 145 13.03 7.54 -9.27
#